data_AF-A0A399ZBE6-F1
#
_entry.id   AF-A0A399ZBE6-F1
#
_cell.length_a   1.000
_cell.length_b   1.000
_cell.length_c   1.000
_cell.angle_alpha   90.00
_cell.angle_beta   90.00
_cell.angle_gamma   90.00
#
_symmetry.space_group_name_H-M   'P 1'
#
loop_
_entity.id
_entity.type
_entity.pdbx_description
1 polymer ?
#
loop_
_entity_poly.entity_id
_entity_poly.type
_entity_poly.pdbx_seq_one_letter_code
_entity_poly.pdbx_strand_id
1 'polypeptide(L)' 'RRGLDVTRARELFGWSAQVPFEEGMRRTIEWFKENRQRIESRERK' A
#
# COMPACT_ATOMS: atom_id res chain seq x y z
N ARG A 1 3.23 7.90 17.10
CA ARG A 1 2.83 7.22 15.83
C ARG A 1 2.96 8.26 14.71
N ARG A 2 3.68 7.98 13.62
CA ARG A 2 3.81 8.89 12.47
C ARG A 2 2.66 8.59 11.49
N GLY A 3 1.68 9.48 11.39
CA GLY A 3 0.59 9.40 10.41
C GLY A 3 0.68 10.61 9.47
N LEU A 4 0.30 10.41 8.20
CA LEU A 4 0.14 11.52 7.28
C LEU A 4 -1.12 12.31 7.65
N ASP A 5 -1.01 13.62 7.74
CA ASP A 5 -2.18 14.49 7.79
C ASP A 5 -2.78 14.59 6.37
N VAL A 6 -4.00 14.12 6.22
CA VAL A 6 -4.73 14.09 4.95
C VAL A 6 -5.84 15.15 4.87
N THR A 7 -5.89 16.07 5.84
CA THR A 7 -6.94 17.09 5.96
C THR A 7 -7.01 17.95 4.70
N ARG A 8 -5.87 18.43 4.20
CA ARG A 8 -5.81 19.24 2.97
C ARG A 8 -6.33 18.52 1.74
N ALA A 9 -6.07 17.23 1.61
CA ALA A 9 -6.55 16.44 0.47
C ALA A 9 -8.08 16.25 0.52
N ARG A 10 -8.62 16.06 1.72
CA ARG A 10 -10.07 16.00 1.94
C ARG A 10 -10.76 17.32 1.64
N GLU A 11 -10.20 18.44 2.08
CA GLU A 11 -10.81 19.77 1.89
C GLU A 11 -10.78 20.24 0.44
N LEU A 12 -9.65 20.04 -0.25
CA LEU A 12 -9.49 20.55 -1.62
C LEU A 12 -10.05 19.60 -2.68
N PHE A 13 -10.10 18.30 -2.41
CA PHE A 13 -10.41 17.29 -3.42
C PHE A 13 -11.50 16.31 -3.00
N GLY A 14 -12.09 16.45 -1.80
CA GLY A 14 -13.02 15.47 -1.26
C GLY A 14 -12.40 14.09 -1.05
N TRP A 15 -11.07 14.01 -1.05
CA TRP A 15 -10.37 12.73 -1.09
C TRP A 15 -10.29 12.07 0.29
N SER A 16 -10.47 10.76 0.32
CA SER A 16 -10.17 9.91 1.47
C SER A 16 -9.71 8.53 1.03
N ALA A 17 -8.92 7.85 1.87
CA ALA A 17 -8.50 6.48 1.62
C ALA A 17 -9.71 5.53 1.67
N GLN A 18 -9.99 4.85 0.57
CA GLN A 18 -11.16 3.96 0.44
C GLN A 18 -10.87 2.52 0.86
N VAL A 19 -9.60 2.12 0.90
CA VAL A 19 -9.20 0.75 1.22
C VAL A 19 -8.90 0.64 2.71
N PRO A 20 -9.63 -0.21 3.46
CA PRO A 20 -9.32 -0.48 4.86
C PRO A 20 -7.92 -1.08 5.01
N PHE A 21 -7.29 -0.86 6.16
CA PHE A 21 -5.93 -1.31 6.41
C PHE A 21 -5.76 -2.83 6.23
N GLU A 22 -6.65 -3.63 6.82
CA GLU A 22 -6.59 -5.10 6.74
C GLU A 22 -6.67 -5.60 5.30
N GLU A 23 -7.57 -5.03 4.50
CA GLU A 23 -7.71 -5.39 3.09
C GLU A 23 -6.50 -4.99 2.26
N GLY A 24 -5.95 -3.79 2.51
CA GLY A 24 -4.70 -3.35 1.87
C GLY A 24 -3.53 -4.28 2.20
N MET A 25 -3.41 -4.70 3.46
CA MET A 25 -2.38 -5.64 3.91
C MET A 25 -2.54 -7.01 3.26
N ARG A 26 -3.76 -7.56 3.21
CA ARG A 26 -4.06 -8.84 2.57
C ARG A 26 -3.64 -8.84 1.09
N ARG A 27 -4.08 -7.82 0.34
CA ARG A 27 -3.75 -7.66 -1.08
C ARG A 27 -2.24 -7.53 -1.31
N THR A 28 -1.56 -6.82 -0.41
CA THR A 28 -0.10 -6.64 -0.49
C THR A 28 0.64 -7.97 -0.29
N ILE A 29 0.23 -8.78 0.70
CA ILE A 29 0.82 -10.09 0.97
C ILE A 29 0.59 -11.03 -0.22
N GLU A 30 -0.62 -11.03 -0.78
CA GLU A 30 -0.99 -11.87 -1.92
C GLU A 30 -0.12 -11.56 -3.14
N TRP A 31 -0.03 -10.27 -3.51
CA TRP A 31 0.86 -9.81 -4.57
C TRP A 31 2.31 -10.22 -4.33
N PHE A 32 2.82 -10.05 -3.09
CA PHE A 32 4.20 -10.42 -2.77
C PHE A 32 4.45 -11.92 -2.97
N LYS A 33 3.52 -12.79 -2.53
CA LYS A 33 3.64 -14.24 -2.72
C LYS A 33 3.71 -14.62 -4.19
N GLU A 34 2.87 -14.01 -5.03
CA GLU A 34 2.85 -14.24 -6.48
C GLU A 34 4.13 -13.75 -7.17
N ASN A 35 4.71 -12.67 -6.65
CA ASN A 35 5.87 -12.01 -7.28
C ASN A 35 7.21 -12.40 -6.66
N ARG A 36 7.21 -13.29 -5.66
CA ARG A 36 8.37 -13.60 -4.82
C ARG A 36 9.62 -13.96 -5.64
N GLN A 37 9.48 -14.89 -6.59
CA GLN A 37 10.59 -15.34 -7.44
C GLN A 37 11.18 -14.20 -8.29
N ARG A 38 10.34 -13.30 -8.79
CA ARG A 38 10.77 -12.12 -9.55
C ARG A 38 11.51 -11.12 -8.68
N ILE A 39 11.11 -10.95 -7.41
CA ILE A 39 11.76 -10.03 -6.48
C ILE A 39 13.12 -10.60 -6.07
N GLU A 40 13.16 -11.87 -5.63
CA GLU A 40 14.40 -12.53 -5.18
C GLU A 40 15.44 -12.67 -6.30
N SER A 41 15.03 -12.76 -7.57
CA SER A 41 15.95 -12.76 -8.71
C SER A 41 16.51 -11.37 -9.07
N ARG A 42 15.82 -10.29 -8.70
CA ARG A 42 16.30 -8.91 -8.89
C ARG A 42 17.30 -8.49 -7.83
N GLU A 43 17.20 -9.04 -6.62
CA GLU A 43 18.10 -8.73 -5.50
C GLU A 43 19.45 -9.45 -5.57
N ARG A 44 19.58 -10.49 -6.41
CA ARG A 44 20.82 -11.28 -6.58
C ARG A 44 21.75 -10.75 -7.68
N LYS A 45 21.43 -9.61 -8.30
CA LYS A 45 22.28 -8.89 -9.27
C LYS A 45 22.85 -7.64 -8.63
#